data_AF-A0A061RLQ8-F1
#
_entry.id   AF-A0A061RLQ8-F1
#
_cell.length_a   1.000
_cell.length_b   1.000
_cell.length_c   1.000
_cell.angle_alpha   90.00
_cell.angle_beta   90.00
_cell.angle_gamma   90.00
#
_symmetry.space_group_name_H-M   'P 1'
#
loop_
_entity.id
_entity.type
_entity.pdbx_description
1 polymer ?
#
loop_
_entity_poly.entity_id
_entity_poly.type
_entity_poly.pdbx_seq_one_letter_code
_entity_poly.pdbx_strand_id
1 'polypeptide(L)'
;MGPEQIMSICLGPGSTLVIAKGDLTRWSAENGAIVNAANSRLLGGSGVDGAIHRRAGPKLLALCKQVPEVEPGVRCPVGEARLTSGETGLEVQHVIHTVGPIYHQETDPASKLESCYRSAGC
;
A
#
# COMPACT_ATOMS: atom_id res chain seq x y z
N MET A 1 8.99 -6.14 18.47
CA MET A 1 9.75 -4.87 18.54
C MET A 1 9.13 -3.93 17.53
N GLY A 2 8.77 -2.72 17.94
CA GLY A 2 8.23 -1.69 17.05
C GLY A 2 9.29 -1.19 16.06
N PRO A 3 8.92 -0.33 15.11
CA PRO A 3 9.87 0.18 14.14
C PRO A 3 10.97 1.03 14.79
N GLU A 4 12.19 0.86 14.34
CA GLU A 4 13.35 1.65 14.78
C GLU A 4 13.36 2.96 13.99
N GLN A 5 13.09 4.07 14.67
CA GLN A 5 13.15 5.40 14.06
C GLN A 5 14.61 5.81 13.82
N ILE A 6 14.94 6.13 12.57
CA ILE A 6 16.27 6.59 12.13
C ILE A 6 16.31 8.12 12.08
N MET A 7 15.26 8.73 11.55
CA MET A 7 15.19 10.19 11.36
C MET A 7 13.74 10.67 11.49
N SER A 8 13.57 11.90 11.97
CA SER A 8 12.29 12.61 11.98
C SER A 8 12.47 14.05 11.54
N ILE A 9 11.56 14.52 10.69
CA ILE A 9 11.56 15.85 10.09
C ILE A 9 10.19 16.47 10.35
N CYS A 10 10.15 17.64 10.99
CA CYS A 10 8.93 18.43 11.14
C CYS A 10 8.60 19.12 9.82
N LEU A 11 7.42 18.83 9.26
CA LEU A 11 6.96 19.43 8.01
C LEU A 11 6.07 20.66 8.23
N GLY A 12 5.64 20.89 9.48
CA GLY A 12 4.73 21.96 9.87
C GLY A 12 3.84 21.52 11.04
N PRO A 13 2.90 22.38 11.47
CA PRO A 13 1.98 22.06 12.55
C PRO A 13 1.19 20.77 12.24
N GLY A 14 1.30 19.77 13.12
CA GLY A 14 0.55 18.51 13.01
C GLY A 14 1.08 17.53 11.96
N SER A 15 2.24 17.77 11.33
CA SER A 15 2.80 16.87 10.32
C SER A 15 4.28 16.59 10.56
N THR A 16 4.64 15.30 10.57
CA THR A 16 6.02 14.84 10.77
C THR A 16 6.30 13.71 9.80
N LEU A 17 7.42 13.80 9.09
CA LEU A 17 7.96 12.72 8.27
C LEU A 17 8.97 11.93 9.08
N VAL A 18 8.77 10.61 9.17
CA VAL A 18 9.65 9.72 9.91
C VAL A 18 10.26 8.69 8.95
N ILE A 19 11.58 8.58 8.96
CA ILE A 19 12.30 7.46 8.33
C ILE A 19 12.57 6.43 9.42
N ALA A 20 12.07 5.21 9.21
CA ALA A 20 12.20 4.13 10.17
C ALA A 20 12.49 2.80 9.48
N LYS A 21 13.15 1.90 10.21
CA LYS A 21 13.43 0.53 9.80
C LYS A 21 12.52 -0.43 10.55
N GLY A 22 11.88 -1.35 9.83
CA GLY A 22 11.04 -2.37 10.45
C GLY A 22 10.29 -3.24 9.46
N ASP A 23 9.35 -4.01 9.98
CA ASP A 23 8.41 -4.84 9.22
C ASP A 23 7.08 -4.12 9.09
N LEU A 24 6.74 -3.68 7.88
CA LEU A 24 5.51 -2.93 7.57
C LEU A 24 4.24 -3.64 8.06
N THR A 25 4.24 -4.96 8.13
CA THR A 25 3.07 -5.75 8.55
C THR A 25 2.78 -5.68 10.06
N ARG A 26 3.69 -5.05 10.82
CA ARG A 26 3.61 -4.83 12.27
C ARG A 26 3.44 -3.36 12.64
N TRP A 27 3.28 -2.48 11.64
CA TRP A 27 2.95 -1.08 11.94
C TRP A 27 1.55 -0.99 12.53
N SER A 28 1.41 -0.12 13.52
CA SER A 28 0.17 0.14 14.23
C SER A 28 -0.03 1.64 14.33
N ALA A 29 -1.22 2.10 13.99
CA ALA A 29 -1.64 3.48 14.12
C ALA A 29 -3.16 3.50 14.27
N GLU A 30 -3.65 4.23 15.27
CA GLU A 30 -5.07 4.45 15.44
C GLU A 30 -5.63 5.17 14.20
N ASN A 31 -6.69 4.61 13.60
CA ASN A 31 -7.26 5.06 12.32
C ASN A 31 -6.21 5.20 11.20
N GLY A 32 -5.13 4.40 11.25
CA GLY A 32 -4.03 4.45 10.29
C GLY A 32 -4.21 3.53 9.10
N ALA A 33 -3.34 3.72 8.12
CA ALA A 33 -3.23 2.90 6.93
C ALA A 33 -1.77 2.50 6.68
N ILE A 34 -1.58 1.37 6.00
CA ILE A 34 -0.31 1.05 5.34
C ILE A 34 -0.48 1.11 3.82
N VAL A 35 0.59 1.47 3.12
CA VAL A 35 0.63 1.45 1.66
C VAL A 35 1.33 0.17 1.19
N ASN A 36 0.63 -0.63 0.40
CA ASN A 36 1.09 -1.88 -0.17
C ASN A 36 1.54 -1.67 -1.62
N ALA A 37 2.78 -2.08 -1.93
CA ALA A 37 3.27 -2.16 -3.31
C ALA A 37 2.68 -3.41 -4.00
N ALA A 38 1.54 -3.23 -4.65
CA ALA A 38 0.71 -4.28 -5.23
C ALA A 38 0.93 -4.43 -6.74
N ASN A 39 0.30 -5.46 -7.32
CA ASN A 39 0.16 -5.63 -8.77
C ASN A 39 -1.27 -5.32 -9.22
N SER A 40 -1.46 -5.12 -10.53
CA SER A 40 -2.75 -4.68 -11.10
C SER A 40 -3.96 -5.57 -10.80
N ARG A 41 -3.74 -6.84 -10.44
CA ARG A 41 -4.82 -7.77 -10.10
C ARG A 41 -5.34 -7.54 -8.69
N LEU A 42 -4.53 -6.99 -7.78
CA LEU A 42 -4.78 -6.83 -6.33
C LEU A 42 -5.02 -8.15 -5.57
N LEU A 43 -4.66 -9.30 -6.13
CA LEU A 43 -4.97 -10.61 -5.53
C LEU A 43 -3.80 -11.22 -4.76
N GLY A 44 -2.93 -10.37 -4.21
CA GLY A 44 -1.67 -10.77 -3.59
C GLY A 44 -0.57 -11.09 -4.62
N GLY A 45 0.59 -11.45 -4.08
CA GLY A 45 1.84 -11.54 -4.84
C GLY A 45 3.02 -11.92 -3.96
N SER A 46 4.22 -11.52 -4.36
CA SER A 46 5.46 -11.76 -3.63
C SER A 46 5.90 -10.51 -2.84
N GLY A 47 7.10 -10.53 -2.26
CA GLY A 47 7.67 -9.36 -1.58
C GLY A 47 6.81 -8.86 -0.42
N VAL A 48 6.68 -7.52 -0.33
CA VAL A 48 5.91 -6.85 0.73
C VAL A 48 4.41 -7.18 0.61
N ASP A 49 3.86 -7.26 -0.60
CA ASP A 49 2.46 -7.61 -0.84
C ASP A 49 2.13 -9.00 -0.31
N GLY A 50 2.98 -9.99 -0.63
CA GLY A 50 2.86 -11.33 -0.06
C GLY A 50 2.97 -11.36 1.46
N ALA A 51 3.85 -10.55 2.05
CA ALA A 51 3.98 -10.45 3.50
C ALA A 51 2.73 -9.86 4.16
N ILE A 52 2.18 -8.78 3.58
CA ILE A 52 0.94 -8.15 4.03
C ILE A 52 -0.22 -9.15 3.95
N HIS A 53 -0.41 -9.84 2.82
CA HIS A 53 -1.46 -10.85 2.67
C HIS A 53 -1.33 -12.00 3.67
N ARG A 54 -0.11 -12.50 3.92
CA ARG A 54 0.12 -13.54 4.94
C ARG A 54 -0.25 -13.07 6.35
N ARG A 55 0.10 -11.83 6.71
CA ARG A 55 -0.21 -11.28 8.05
C ARG A 55 -1.69 -10.95 8.19
N ALA A 56 -2.28 -10.31 7.18
CA ALA A 56 -3.68 -9.89 7.18
C ALA A 56 -4.66 -11.06 7.14
N GLY A 57 -4.21 -12.21 6.60
CA GLY A 57 -5.02 -13.41 6.47
C GLY A 57 -6.03 -13.33 5.30
N PRO A 58 -6.91 -14.33 5.17
CA PRO A 58 -7.79 -14.47 4.00
C PRO A 58 -8.79 -13.32 3.83
N LYS A 59 -9.09 -12.58 4.91
CA LYS A 59 -10.01 -11.43 4.87
C LYS A 59 -9.52 -10.33 3.91
N LEU A 60 -8.22 -10.04 3.87
CA LEU A 60 -7.70 -9.02 2.94
C LEU A 60 -7.93 -9.41 1.48
N LEU A 61 -7.69 -10.68 1.12
CA LEU A 61 -7.96 -11.15 -0.23
C LEU A 61 -9.45 -11.08 -0.58
N ALA A 62 -10.34 -11.34 0.38
CA ALA A 62 -11.78 -11.19 0.19
C ALA A 62 -12.17 -9.73 -0.08
N LEU A 63 -11.58 -8.76 0.63
CA LEU A 63 -11.77 -7.33 0.37
C LEU A 63 -11.25 -6.93 -1.01
N CYS A 64 -10.04 -7.37 -1.39
CA CYS A 64 -9.48 -7.09 -2.71
C CYS A 64 -10.36 -7.62 -3.85
N LYS A 65 -11.00 -8.78 -3.67
CA LYS A 65 -11.93 -9.34 -4.67
C LYS A 65 -13.19 -8.51 -4.87
N GLN A 66 -13.58 -7.68 -3.89
CA GLN A 66 -14.72 -6.77 -4.01
C GLN A 66 -14.38 -5.50 -4.79
N VAL A 67 -13.09 -5.19 -4.97
CA VAL A 67 -12.67 -4.09 -5.85
C VAL A 67 -13.03 -4.48 -7.29
N PRO A 68 -13.82 -3.65 -8.01
CA PRO A 68 -14.25 -3.98 -9.37
C PRO A 68 -13.06 -4.01 -10.32
N GLU A 69 -13.16 -4.89 -11.31
CA GLU A 69 -12.26 -4.84 -12.45
C GLU A 69 -12.63 -3.65 -13.34
N VAL A 70 -11.63 -2.84 -13.69
CA VAL A 70 -11.78 -1.72 -14.64
C VAL A 70 -11.54 -2.19 -16.08
N GLU A 71 -10.76 -3.25 -16.22
CA GLU A 71 -10.50 -4.00 -17.45
C GLU A 71 -10.33 -5.48 -17.09
N PRO A 72 -10.47 -6.43 -18.03
CA PRO A 72 -10.34 -7.85 -17.73
C PRO A 72 -9.03 -8.19 -16.98
N GLY A 73 -9.16 -8.65 -15.74
CA GLY A 73 -8.02 -8.98 -14.88
C GLY A 73 -7.32 -7.81 -14.21
N VAL A 74 -7.78 -6.57 -14.39
CA VAL A 74 -7.19 -5.35 -13.83
C VAL A 74 -8.17 -4.70 -12.85
N ARG A 75 -7.80 -4.64 -11.58
CA ARG A 75 -8.54 -3.89 -10.53
C ARG A 75 -7.94 -2.52 -10.25
N CYS A 76 -6.63 -2.39 -10.46
CA CYS A 76 -5.90 -1.14 -10.28
C CYS A 76 -4.86 -0.96 -11.41
N PRO A 77 -5.04 0.04 -12.28
CA PRO A 77 -4.05 0.39 -13.30
C PRO A 77 -2.71 0.84 -12.71
N VAL A 78 -1.65 0.74 -13.51
CA VAL A 78 -0.32 1.29 -13.17
C VAL A 78 -0.41 2.81 -12.97
N GLY A 79 0.13 3.29 -11.86
CA GLY A 79 0.07 4.69 -11.46
C GLY A 79 -1.07 5.04 -10.49
N GLU A 80 -1.94 4.08 -10.15
CA GLU A 80 -3.11 4.32 -9.31
C GLU A 80 -3.04 3.59 -7.96
N ALA A 81 -4.03 3.88 -7.11
CA ALA A 81 -4.23 3.23 -5.82
C ALA A 81 -5.69 2.78 -5.63
N ARG A 82 -5.91 1.77 -4.76
CA ARG A 82 -7.24 1.36 -4.27
C ARG A 82 -7.18 1.18 -2.76
N LEU A 83 -8.22 1.63 -2.06
CA LEU A 83 -8.37 1.46 -0.62
C LEU A 83 -9.19 0.20 -0.33
N THR A 84 -8.71 -0.65 0.56
CA THR A 84 -9.53 -1.65 1.25
C THR A 84 -9.63 -1.30 2.72
N SER A 85 -10.83 -1.48 3.29
CA SER A 85 -11.13 -1.16 4.68
C SER A 85 -11.86 -2.32 5.32
N GLY A 86 -11.45 -2.69 6.53
CA GLY A 86 -12.09 -3.77 7.28
C GLY A 86 -11.14 -4.44 8.24
N GLU A 87 -11.70 -5.17 9.20
CA GLU A 87 -10.92 -5.88 10.19
C GLU A 87 -10.16 -7.05 9.57
N THR A 88 -8.83 -6.97 9.59
CA THR A 88 -7.91 -8.03 9.12
C THR A 88 -6.95 -8.43 10.26
N GLY A 89 -6.00 -9.31 9.98
CA GLY A 89 -4.91 -9.63 10.92
C GLY A 89 -3.83 -8.54 11.07
N LEU A 90 -4.01 -7.38 10.42
CA LEU A 90 -3.13 -6.21 10.57
C LEU A 90 -3.58 -5.31 11.72
N GLU A 91 -2.65 -4.52 12.25
CA GLU A 91 -2.90 -3.55 13.33
C GLU A 91 -3.28 -2.15 12.80
N VAL A 92 -3.77 -2.11 11.55
CA VAL A 92 -4.30 -0.91 10.88
C VAL A 92 -5.68 -1.22 10.28
N GLN A 93 -6.53 -0.21 10.16
CA GLN A 93 -7.90 -0.37 9.65
C GLN A 93 -7.97 -0.39 8.12
N HIS A 94 -6.92 0.13 7.47
CA HIS A 94 -6.90 0.43 6.05
C HIS A 94 -5.62 -0.09 5.38
N VAL A 95 -5.78 -0.63 4.16
CA VAL A 95 -4.66 -0.93 3.27
C VAL A 95 -4.88 -0.17 1.97
N ILE A 96 -3.92 0.68 1.62
CA ILE A 96 -3.88 1.39 0.34
C ILE A 96 -3.01 0.57 -0.60
N HIS A 97 -3.60 -0.05 -1.61
CA HIS A 97 -2.88 -0.85 -2.60
C HIS A 97 -2.48 0.04 -3.77
N THR A 98 -1.18 0.25 -3.97
CA THR A 98 -0.65 1.06 -5.08
C THR A 98 0.02 0.17 -6.11
N VAL A 99 -0.17 0.48 -7.40
CA VAL A 99 0.44 -0.28 -8.49
C VAL A 99 1.51 0.55 -9.16
N GLY A 100 2.76 0.31 -8.74
CA GLY A 100 3.93 0.97 -9.30
C GLY A 100 4.25 0.48 -10.72
N PRO A 101 4.95 1.31 -11.52
CA PRO A 101 5.39 0.94 -12.86
C PRO A 101 6.51 -0.12 -12.82
N ILE A 102 6.51 -1.02 -13.81
CA ILE A 102 7.72 -1.77 -14.14
C ILE A 102 8.62 -0.82 -14.93
N TYR A 103 9.67 -0.33 -14.28
CA TYR A 103 10.41 0.85 -14.73
C TYR A 103 10.92 0.79 -16.18
N HIS A 104 11.32 -0.39 -16.65
CA HIS A 104 11.85 -0.58 -18.00
C HIS A 104 10.78 -0.99 -19.05
N GLN A 105 9.51 -1.07 -18.67
CA GLN A 105 8.39 -1.43 -19.56
C GLN A 105 7.43 -0.27 -19.81
N GLU A 106 7.50 0.80 -19.01
CA GLU A 106 6.66 1.97 -19.16
C GLU A 106 7.34 3.04 -20.02
N THR A 107 6.56 3.74 -20.84
CA THR A 107 7.04 4.89 -21.63
C THR A 107 7.44 6.08 -20.75
N ASP A 108 6.73 6.26 -19.63
CA ASP A 108 6.99 7.33 -18.65
C ASP A 108 6.86 6.81 -17.21
N PRO A 109 7.83 6.01 -16.73
CA PRO A 109 7.77 5.38 -15.41
C PRO A 109 7.86 6.41 -14.27
N ALA A 110 8.52 7.54 -14.50
CA ALA A 110 8.67 8.58 -13.47
C ALA A 110 7.32 9.22 -13.15
N SER A 111 6.56 9.62 -14.17
CA SER A 111 5.21 10.18 -14.00
C SER A 111 4.24 9.17 -13.37
N LYS A 112 4.33 7.89 -13.76
CA LYS A 112 3.54 6.82 -13.15
C LYS A 112 3.88 6.61 -11.68
N LEU A 113 5.16 6.63 -11.32
CA LEU A 113 5.59 6.51 -9.92
C LEU A 113 5.13 7.72 -9.10
N GLU A 114 5.26 8.94 -9.63
CA GLU A 114 4.72 10.15 -9.00
C GLU A 114 3.21 10.04 -8.75
N SER A 115 2.47 9.55 -9.76
CA SER A 115 1.03 9.32 -9.65
C SER A 115 0.68 8.33 -8.53
N CYS A 116 1.50 7.31 -8.29
CA CYS A 116 1.32 6.37 -7.17
C CYS A 116 1.41 7.09 -5.82
N TYR A 117 2.44 7.94 -5.63
CA TYR A 117 2.60 8.71 -4.39
C TYR A 117 1.44 9.67 -4.18
N ARG A 118 1.01 10.38 -5.23
CA ARG A 118 -0.14 11.30 -5.17
C ARG A 118 -1.46 10.59 -4.91
N SER A 119 -1.66 9.40 -5.47
CA SER A 119 -2.90 8.63 -5.28
C SER A 119 -2.96 7.95 -3.90
N ALA A 120 -1.81 7.73 -3.26
CA ALA A 120 -1.74 7.09 -1.94
C ALA A 120 -1.86 8.08 -0.77
N GLY A 121 -1.46 9.34 -0.98
CA GLY A 121 -1.73 10.42 -0.04
C GLY A 121 -3.08 11.04 -0.37
N CYS A 122 -4.10 10.79 0.45
CA CYS A 122 -5.37 11.52 0.36
C CYS A 122 -5.15 13.03 0.52
#